data_AF-A0A842TXN3-F1
#
_entry.id   AF-A0A842TXN3-F1
#
_cell.length_a   1.000
_cell.length_b   1.000
_cell.length_c   1.000
_cell.angle_alpha   90.00
_cell.angle_beta   90.00
_cell.angle_gamma   90.00
#
_symmetry.space_group_name_H-M   'P 1'
#
loop_
_entity.id
_entity.type
_entity.pdbx_description
1 polymer ?
#
loop_
_entity_poly.entity_id
_entity_poly.type
_entity_poly.pdbx_seq_one_letter_code
_entity_poly.pdbx_strand_id
1 'polypeptide(L)' 'MYIEPHAHLRDEHQKHKETIAHALKVAEFFLLSAVFDNPNLGDNPVTTRQRVLDRFEIAKAADSSVV' A
#
# COMPACT_ATOMS: atom_id res chain seq x y z
N MET A 1 -18.90 2.72 4.13
CA MET A 1 -17.47 3.00 3.94
C MET A 1 -16.71 1.92 4.69
N TYR A 2 -15.94 1.09 3.98
CA TYR A 2 -15.14 0.03 4.59
C TYR A 2 -13.67 0.45 4.53
N ILE A 3 -12.96 0.29 5.64
CA ILE A 3 -11.57 0.69 5.79
C ILE A 3 -10.82 -0.52 6.32
N GLU A 4 -9.70 -0.87 5.69
CA GLU A 4 -8.75 -1.83 6.25
C GLU A 4 -7.67 -1.05 7.00
N PRO A 5 -7.72 -0.99 8.35
CA PRO A 5 -6.76 -0.24 9.15
C PRO A 5 -5.40 -0.91 9.28
N HIS A 6 -5.24 -2.15 8.81
CA HIS A 6 -4.00 -2.90 8.94
C HIS A 6 -3.76 -3.83 7.76
N ALA A 7 -2.98 -3.37 6.78
CA ALA A 7 -2.47 -4.21 5.70
C ALA A 7 -0.94 -4.18 5.62
N HIS A 8 -0.35 -5.15 4.92
CA HIS A 8 1.08 -5.14 4.62
C HIS A 8 1.25 -5.20 3.10
N LEU A 9 1.54 -4.07 2.45
CA LEU A 9 1.51 -3.95 0.99
C LEU A 9 2.86 -4.25 0.30
N ARG A 10 3.77 -4.97 0.99
CA ARG A 10 5.07 -5.58 0.64
C ARG A 10 5.85 -5.12 -0.60
N ASP A 11 5.68 -3.89 -1.06
CA ASP A 11 6.29 -3.42 -2.31
C ASP A 11 7.82 -3.29 -2.21
N GLU A 12 8.44 -2.76 -3.27
CA GLU A 12 9.87 -2.51 -3.40
C GLU A 12 10.68 -3.82 -3.42
N HIS A 13 11.50 -4.06 -2.39
CA HIS A 13 12.36 -5.23 -2.28
C HIS A 13 11.58 -6.51 -1.90
N GLN A 14 10.36 -6.38 -1.39
CA GLN A 14 9.50 -7.52 -1.07
C GLN A 14 8.40 -7.76 -2.12
N LYS A 15 8.44 -7.07 -3.27
CA LYS A 15 7.37 -7.05 -4.28
C LYS A 15 6.97 -8.42 -4.85
N HIS A 16 7.81 -9.43 -4.67
CA HIS A 16 7.51 -10.82 -5.02
C HIS A 16 6.42 -11.45 -4.13
N LYS A 17 6.10 -10.84 -2.99
CA LYS A 17 5.03 -11.26 -2.07
C LYS A 17 3.73 -10.52 -2.34
N GLU A 18 3.81 -9.21 -2.51
CA GLU A 18 2.68 -8.31 -2.77
C GLU A 18 3.19 -6.96 -3.29
N THR A 19 2.37 -6.23 -4.05
CA THR A 19 2.62 -4.84 -4.45
C THR A 19 1.47 -3.95 -4.02
N ILE A 20 1.72 -2.66 -3.82
CA ILE A 20 0.67 -1.68 -3.54
C ILE A 20 -0.38 -1.71 -4.65
N ALA A 21 0.05 -1.75 -5.92
CA ALA A 21 -0.87 -1.70 -7.05
C ALA A 21 -1.83 -2.90 -7.08
N HIS A 22 -1.32 -4.12 -6.89
CA HIS A 22 -2.16 -5.31 -6.84
C HIS A 22 -3.10 -5.27 -5.61
N ALA A 23 -2.59 -4.93 -4.43
CA ALA A 23 -3.40 -4.85 -3.22
C ALA A 23 -4.55 -3.84 -3.31
N LEU A 24 -4.33 -2.67 -3.93
CA LEU A 24 -5.38 -1.69 -4.16
C LEU A 24 -6.46 -2.22 -5.12
N LYS A 25 -6.09 -2.96 -6.17
CA LYS A 25 -7.07 -3.63 -7.05
C LYS A 25 -7.86 -4.72 -6.34
N VAL A 26 -7.24 -5.45 -5.42
CA VAL A 26 -7.95 -6.40 -4.55
C VAL A 26 -8.90 -5.65 -3.61
N ALA A 27 -8.47 -4.54 -3.02
CA ALA A 27 -9.30 -3.71 -2.15
C ALA A 27 -10.54 -3.14 -2.87
N GLU A 28 -10.42 -2.77 -4.15
CA GLU A 28 -11.55 -2.37 -5.00
C GLU A 28 -12.57 -3.51 -5.15
N PHE A 29 -12.10 -4.73 -5.40
CA PHE A 29 -12.96 -5.90 -5.51
C PHE A 29 -13.75 -6.16 -4.22
N PHE A 30 -13.16 -5.86 -3.06
CA PHE A 30 -13.81 -5.96 -1.75
C PHE A 30 -14.59 -4.71 -1.32
N LEU A 31 -14.74 -3.72 -2.22
CA LEU A 31 -15.49 -2.48 -1.96
C LEU A 31 -14.94 -1.68 -0.76
N LEU A 32 -13.63 -1.79 -0.51
CA LEU A 32 -12.95 -0.93 0.45
C LEU A 32 -12.88 0.50 -0.08
N SER A 33 -12.78 1.44 0.84
CA SER A 33 -12.60 2.87 0.54
C SER A 33 -11.18 3.34 0.88
N ALA A 34 -10.53 2.69 1.84
CA ALA A 34 -9.14 3.00 2.20
C ALA A 34 -8.40 1.79 2.80
N VAL A 35 -7.08 1.80 2.68
CA VAL A 35 -6.17 0.80 3.26
C VAL A 35 -4.99 1.48 3.95
N PHE A 36 -4.68 1.05 5.17
CA PHE A 36 -3.50 1.53 5.90
C PHE A 36 -2.35 0.53 5.76
N ASP A 37 -1.33 0.91 4.99
CA ASP A 37 -0.12 0.11 4.79
C ASP A 37 0.80 0.20 6.03
N ASN A 38 1.19 -0.96 6.54
CA ASN A 38 2.08 -1.07 7.68
C ASN A 38 3.52 -0.73 7.27
N PRO A 39 4.24 0.09 8.06
CA PRO A 39 5.59 0.57 7.70
C PRO A 39 6.68 -0.52 7.71
N ASN A 40 6.38 -1.78 8.05
CA ASN A 40 7.37 -2.83 8.35
C ASN A 40 7.86 -3.63 7.12
N LEU A 41 8.43 -2.94 6.14
CA LEU A 41 9.05 -3.55 4.96
C LEU A 41 10.44 -4.13 5.27
N GLY A 42 10.52 -5.10 6.19
CA GLY A 42 11.78 -5.76 6.57
C GLY A 42 12.92 -4.78 6.87
N ASP A 43 13.99 -4.89 6.09
CA ASP A 43 15.23 -4.12 6.28
C ASP A 43 15.14 -2.64 5.84
N ASN A 44 14.05 -2.23 5.17
CA ASN A 44 13.84 -0.85 4.73
C ASN A 44 12.48 -0.27 5.19
N PRO A 45 12.26 -0.12 6.51
CA PRO A 45 10.99 0.32 7.05
C PRO A 45 10.68 1.79 6.70
N VAL A 46 9.39 2.14 6.71
CA VAL A 46 8.89 3.48 6.42
C VAL A 46 8.95 4.34 7.69
N THR A 47 10.14 4.85 8.01
CA THR A 47 10.41 5.63 9.24
C THR A 47 10.70 7.11 9.00
N THR A 48 10.75 7.54 7.73
CA THR A 48 11.04 8.92 7.35
C THR A 48 9.95 9.48 6.44
N ARG A 49 9.82 10.81 6.41
CA ARG A 49 8.87 11.51 5.54
C ARG A 49 9.07 11.16 4.07
N GLN A 50 10.32 11.07 3.61
CA GLN A 50 10.61 10.74 2.22
C GLN A 50 10.06 9.36 1.87
N ARG A 51 10.27 8.36 2.74
CA ARG A 51 9.74 7.01 2.53
C ARG A 51 8.22 6.98 2.43
N VAL A 52 7.52 7.80 3.23
CA VAL A 52 6.05 7.94 3.13
C VAL A 52 5.66 8.50 1.76
N LEU A 53 6.35 9.56 1.29
CA LEU A 53 6.07 10.15 -0.02
C LEU A 53 6.34 9.18 -1.16
N ASP A 54 7.44 8.43 -1.13
CA ASP A 54 7.78 7.43 -2.15
C ASP A 54 6.65 6.39 -2.29
N ARG A 55 6.07 5.95 -1.17
CA ARG A 55 4.95 4.99 -1.20
C ARG A 55 3.66 5.61 -1.74
N PHE A 56 3.39 6.88 -1.45
CA PHE A 56 2.26 7.58 -2.07
C PHE A 56 2.42 7.72 -3.58
N GLU A 57 3.63 7.90 -4.10
CA GLU A 57 3.84 7.93 -5.56
C GLU A 57 3.55 6.57 -6.21
N ILE A 58 3.90 5.45 -5.55
CA ILE A 58 3.54 4.10 -6.02
C ILE A 58 2.01 3.93 -6.02
N ALA A 59 1.33 4.35 -4.93
CA ALA A 59 -0.12 4.26 -4.82
C ALA A 59 -0.84 5.10 -5.90
N LYS A 60 -0.38 6.34 -6.16
CA LYS A 60 -0.91 7.18 -7.24
C LYS A 60 -0.78 6.53 -8.62
N ALA A 61 0.33 5.85 -8.87
CA ALA A 61 0.56 5.16 -10.13
C ALA A 61 -0.34 3.91 -10.32
N ALA A 62 -0.97 3.40 -9.26
CA ALA A 62 -1.85 2.24 -9.32
C ALA A 62 -3.25 2.53 -9.90
N ASP A 63 -3.60 3.81 -10.07
CA ASP A 63 -4.89 4.26 -10.62
C ASP A 63 -6.09 3.53 -9.97
N SER A 64 -6.17 3.64 -8.64
CA SER A 64 -7.22 3.03 -7.84
C SER A 64 -8.11 4.09 -7.20
N SER A 65 -9.39 3.75 -7.06
CA SER A 65 -10.38 4.50 -6.29
C SER A 65 -10.22 4.33 -4.77
N VAL A 66 -9.43 3.33 -4.33
CA VAL A 66 -9.11 3.09 -2.93
C VAL A 66 -7.92 3.95 -2.52
N VAL A 67 -8.03 4.61 -1.37
CA VAL A 67 -7.04 5.56 -0.85
C VAL A 67 -6.08 4.92 0.14
#